data_AF-A0A4Q7KRF7-F1
#
_entry.id   AF-A0A4Q7KRF7-F1
#
_cell.length_a   1.000
_cell.length_b   1.000
_cell.length_c   1.000
_cell.angle_alpha   90.00
_cell.angle_beta   90.00
_cell.angle_gamma   90.00
#
_symmetry.space_group_name_H-M   'P 1'
#
loop_
_entity.id
_entity.type
_entity.pdbx_description
1 polymer ?
#
loop_
_entity_poly.entity_id
_entity_poly.type
_entity_poly.pdbx_seq_one_letter_code
_entity_poly.pdbx_strand_id
1 'polypeptide(L)' 'MTTKGEPTEEVIALAVEIVDGWYQDRRVDWEDVWERLDGAEMEDGTKLDLGDDLLSPYLGALRREVQRIRREG' A
#
# COMPACT_ATOMS: atom_id res chain seq x y z
N MET A 1 8.98 10.79 6.31
CA MET A 1 7.98 11.89 6.49
C MET A 1 6.75 11.22 7.04
N THR A 2 6.44 11.38 8.32
CA THR A 2 5.42 10.55 9.00
C THR A 2 4.05 10.76 8.36
N THR A 3 3.47 9.71 7.78
CA THR A 3 2.26 9.72 6.94
C THR A 3 0.99 9.99 7.77
N LYS A 4 0.81 11.23 8.19
CA LYS A 4 -0.50 11.75 8.65
C LYS A 4 -1.28 12.27 7.43
N GLY A 5 -1.94 11.40 6.68
CA GLY A 5 -2.68 11.78 5.46
C GLY A 5 -3.47 10.65 4.80
N GLU A 6 -4.05 10.91 3.63
CA GLU A 6 -4.58 9.86 2.74
C GLU A 6 -3.46 9.28 1.87
N PRO A 7 -3.55 8.01 1.41
CA PRO A 7 -2.60 7.44 0.47
C PRO A 7 -2.60 8.20 -0.86
N THR A 8 -1.42 8.49 -1.39
CA THR A 8 -1.28 9.09 -2.71
C THR A 8 -1.55 8.06 -3.80
N GLU A 9 -1.89 8.51 -5.01
CA GLU A 9 -2.11 7.63 -6.18
C GLU A 9 -0.92 6.71 -6.44
N GLU A 10 0.30 7.23 -6.29
CA GLU A 10 1.54 6.46 -6.43
C GLU A 10 1.65 5.34 -5.39
N VAL A 11 1.36 5.60 -4.12
CA VAL A 11 1.40 4.56 -3.07
C VAL A 11 0.31 3.51 -3.31
N ILE A 12 -0.86 3.94 -3.79
CA ILE A 12 -1.95 3.03 -4.16
C ILE A 12 -1.51 2.14 -5.34
N ALA A 13 -0.87 2.71 -6.37
CA ALA A 13 -0.38 1.95 -7.51
C ALA A 13 0.66 0.90 -7.09
N LEU A 14 1.66 1.28 -6.28
CA LEU A 14 2.63 0.34 -5.72
C LEU A 14 1.96 -0.78 -4.91
N ALA A 15 0.95 -0.43 -4.10
CA ALA A 15 0.21 -1.41 -3.31
C ALA A 15 -0.59 -2.38 -4.20
N VAL A 16 -1.20 -1.89 -5.28
CA VAL A 16 -1.87 -2.73 -6.28
C VAL A 16 -0.87 -3.66 -6.95
N GLU A 17 0.30 -3.18 -7.38
CA GLU A 17 1.34 -4.02 -7.99
C GLU A 17 1.81 -5.14 -7.07
N ILE A 18 2.02 -4.85 -5.78
CA ILE A 18 2.38 -5.88 -4.80
C ILE A 18 1.24 -6.90 -4.65
N VAL A 19 -0.01 -6.42 -4.50
CA VAL A 19 -1.16 -7.30 -4.31
C VAL A 19 -1.44 -8.15 -5.56
N ASP A 20 -1.36 -7.59 -6.75
CA ASP A 20 -1.60 -8.33 -7.99
C ASP A 20 -0.40 -9.16 -8.43
N GLY A 21 0.82 -8.82 -8.02
CA GLY A 21 2.00 -9.65 -8.29
C GLY A 21 2.11 -10.85 -7.33
N TRP A 22 1.76 -10.65 -6.07
CA TRP A 22 1.96 -11.65 -5.02
C TRP A 22 0.68 -12.33 -4.60
N TYR A 23 -0.50 -11.73 -4.71
CA TYR A 23 -1.74 -12.20 -4.08
C TYR A 23 -2.90 -12.40 -5.07
N GLN A 24 -2.61 -12.84 -6.30
CA GLN A 24 -3.63 -13.07 -7.33
C GLN A 24 -4.76 -14.00 -6.86
N ASP A 25 -4.41 -15.22 -6.46
CA ASP A 25 -5.37 -16.29 -6.10
C ASP A 25 -5.36 -16.63 -4.61
N ARG A 26 -4.79 -15.76 -3.77
CA ARG A 26 -4.67 -16.01 -2.33
C ARG A 26 -5.14 -14.82 -1.50
N ARG A 27 -5.50 -15.10 -0.25
CA ARG A 27 -5.87 -14.06 0.72
C ARG A 27 -4.70 -13.08 0.87
N VAL A 28 -5.00 -11.79 0.73
CA VAL A 28 -4.03 -10.71 0.93
C VAL A 28 -3.63 -10.65 2.40
N ASP A 29 -2.33 -10.80 2.66
CA ASP A 29 -1.73 -10.48 3.93
C ASP A 29 -1.28 -9.02 3.91
N TRP A 30 -2.00 -8.19 4.66
CA TRP A 30 -1.79 -6.75 4.65
C TRP A 30 -0.63 -6.29 5.51
N GLU A 31 -0.15 -7.12 6.44
CA GLU A 31 1.08 -6.83 7.18
C GLU A 31 2.27 -7.01 6.22
N ASP A 32 2.28 -8.10 5.46
CA ASP A 32 3.29 -8.39 4.44
C ASP A 32 3.31 -7.36 3.29
N VAL A 33 2.14 -6.86 2.87
CA VAL A 33 2.03 -5.75 1.91
C VAL A 33 2.60 -4.45 2.50
N TRP A 34 2.28 -4.16 3.77
CA TRP A 34 2.79 -2.96 4.44
C TRP A 34 4.30 -2.97 4.58
N GLU A 35 4.89 -4.09 5.00
CA GLU A 35 6.34 -4.27 5.12
C GLU A 35 7.06 -4.15 3.77
N ARG A 36 6.40 -4.51 2.66
CA ARG A 36 6.97 -4.33 1.30
C ARG A 36 6.89 -2.90 0.80
N LEU A 37 5.82 -2.20 1.17
CA LEU A 37 5.67 -0.79 0.83
C LEU A 37 6.63 0.07 1.64
N ASP A 38 6.83 -0.26 2.91
CA ASP A 38 7.79 0.45 3.75
C ASP A 38 9.21 0.27 3.23
N GLY A 39 9.86 1.38 2.87
CA GLY A 39 11.17 1.38 2.21
C GLY A 39 11.13 1.22 0.68
N ALA A 40 9.97 1.09 0.06
CA ALA A 40 9.83 1.11 -1.40
C ALA A 40 10.29 2.47 -1.96
N GLU A 41 10.96 2.44 -3.11
CA GLU A 41 11.44 3.65 -3.79
C GLU A 41 10.34 4.19 -4.72
N MET A 42 9.97 5.46 -4.50
CA MET A 42 9.05 6.23 -5.33
C MET A 42 9.74 6.70 -6.63
N GLU A 43 8.95 7.18 -7.59
CA GLU A 43 9.44 7.65 -8.90
C GLU A 43 10.46 8.78 -8.79
N ASP A 44 10.36 9.60 -7.74
CA ASP A 44 11.30 10.70 -7.46
C ASP A 44 12.58 10.27 -6.71
N GLY A 45 12.72 8.97 -6.44
CA GLY A 45 13.83 8.39 -5.67
C GLY A 45 13.66 8.50 -4.15
N THR A 46 12.55 9.05 -3.66
CA THR A 46 12.22 9.07 -2.24
C THR A 46 11.87 7.68 -1.77
N LYS A 47 12.34 7.29 -0.58
CA LYS A 47 11.89 6.05 0.06
C LYS A 47 10.63 6.31 0.86
N LEU A 48 9.62 5.48 0.64
CA LEU A 48 8.40 5.49 1.41
C LEU A 48 8.71 5.10 2.86
N ASP A 49 8.17 5.88 3.80
CA ASP A 49 8.35 5.72 5.24
C ASP A 49 6.95 5.71 5.85
N LEU A 50 6.41 4.50 6.01
CA LEU A 50 5.07 4.25 6.53
C LEU A 50 5.09 4.05 8.06
N GLY A 51 6.24 3.66 8.60
CA GLY A 51 6.42 3.33 10.01
C GLY A 51 5.68 2.05 10.43
N ASP A 52 5.69 1.76 11.73
CA ASP A 52 5.23 0.47 12.26
C ASP A 52 3.73 0.43 12.65
N ASP A 53 2.97 1.50 12.41
CA ASP A 53 1.57 1.60 12.86
C ASP A 53 0.59 0.93 11.87
N LEU A 54 0.46 -0.39 12.02
CA LEU A 54 -0.51 -1.21 11.30
C LEU A 54 -1.97 -0.95 11.69
N LEU A 55 -2.23 -0.16 12.74
CA LEU A 55 -3.57 0.30 13.11
C LEU A 55 -3.86 1.72 12.58
N SER A 56 -2.95 2.30 11.81
CA SER A 56 -3.10 3.64 11.29
C SER A 56 -4.33 3.76 10.36
N PRO A 57 -5.06 4.89 10.43
CA PRO A 57 -6.12 5.20 9.46
C PRO A 57 -5.64 5.16 8.01
N TYR A 58 -4.34 5.40 7.79
CA TYR A 58 -3.67 5.34 6.50
C TYR A 58 -3.76 3.94 5.88
N LEU A 59 -3.39 2.89 6.62
CA LEU A 59 -3.54 1.51 6.14
C LEU A 59 -4.99 1.18 5.83
N GLY A 60 -5.93 1.65 6.68
CA GLY A 60 -7.36 1.49 6.42
C GLY A 60 -7.82 2.14 5.10
N ALA A 61 -7.32 3.33 4.78
CA ALA A 61 -7.61 4.01 3.52
C ALA A 61 -6.98 3.29 2.32
N LEU A 62 -5.71 2.88 2.43
CA LEU A 62 -5.00 2.15 1.38
C LEU A 62 -5.71 0.85 1.01
N ARG A 63 -6.11 0.07 2.03
CA ARG A 63 -6.88 -1.17 1.84
C ARG A 63 -8.16 -0.95 1.04
N ARG A 64 -8.90 0.13 1.32
CA ARG A 64 -10.14 0.45 0.62
C ARG A 64 -9.90 0.78 -0.85
N GLU A 65 -8.90 1.60 -1.14
CA GLU A 65 -8.59 2.01 -2.52
C GLU A 65 -8.11 0.82 -3.37
N VAL A 66 -7.19 0.00 -2.86
CA VAL A 66 -6.73 -1.21 -3.56
C VAL A 66 -7.89 -2.17 -3.83
N GLN A 67 -8.77 -2.40 -2.84
CA GLN A 67 -9.95 -3.26 -3.02
C GLN A 67 -10.94 -2.70 -4.04
N ARG A 68 -11.10 -1.37 -4.09
CA ARG A 68 -11.95 -0.69 -5.07
C ARG A 68 -11.40 -0.91 -6.48
N ILE A 69 -10.11 -0.65 -6.71
CA ILE A 69 -9.44 -0.82 -8.00
C ILE A 69 -9.55 -2.27 -8.49
N ARG A 70 -9.24 -3.26 -7.63
CA ARG A 70 -9.33 -4.69 -7.99
C ARG A 70 -10.75 -5.19 -8.29
N ARG A 71 -11.79 -4.44 -7.90
CA ARG A 71 -13.19 -4.75 -8.25
C ARG A 71 -13.62 -4.10 -9.55
N GLU A 72 -13.05 -2.94 -9.86
CA GLU A 72 -13.38 -2.15 -11.06
C GLU A 72 -12.62 -2.60 -12.31
N GLY A 73 -11.44 -3.22 -12.15
CA GLY A 73 -10.68 -3.91 -13.21
C GLY A 73 -11.18 -5.32 -13.48
#